data_AF-A0A7S3AZW1-F1
#
_entry.id   AF-A0A7S3AZW1-F1
#
_cell.length_a   1.000
_cell.length_b   1.000
_cell.length_c   1.000
_cell.angle_alpha   90.00
_cell.angle_beta   90.00
_cell.angle_gamma   90.00
#
_symmetry.space_group_name_H-M   'P 1'
#
loop_
_entity.id
_entity.type
_entity.pdbx_description
1 polymer ?
#
loop_
_entity_poly.entity_id
_entity_poly.type
_entity_poly.pdbx_seq_one_letter_code
_entity_poly.pdbx_strand_id
1 'polypeptide(L)'
;GAFLEHGYLTLGMGKVFHETEPPRDPQDCNVSWSPEAYHPDGGLARWGGLFDPPGDGAKIGGAGKLAHGFADEDEPRLQDGQTTAHALATIERMANGSYGADVASGSRPFFLAVGLHKPHAPWWVPSRFFDLYPLDAIAPVPHP
;
A
#
# COMPACT_ATOMS: atom_id res chain seq x y z
N GLY A 1 -13.29 6.63 14.85
CA GLY A 1 -11.98 7.13 14.42
C GLY A 1 -12.05 8.64 14.30
N ALA A 2 -11.04 9.38 14.78
CA ALA A 2 -11.16 10.82 15.01
C ALA A 2 -11.63 11.62 13.77
N PHE A 3 -11.07 11.37 12.58
CA PHE A 3 -11.48 12.06 11.36
C PHE A 3 -12.91 11.70 10.93
N LEU A 4 -13.27 10.42 11.00
CA LEU A 4 -14.60 9.92 10.64
C LEU A 4 -15.68 10.56 11.52
N GLU A 5 -15.44 10.64 12.82
CA GLU A 5 -16.34 11.27 13.81
C GLU A 5 -16.52 12.78 13.58
N HIS A 6 -15.61 13.43 12.84
CA HIS A 6 -15.67 14.85 12.49
C HIS A 6 -16.10 15.09 11.03
N GLY A 7 -16.74 14.10 10.40
CA GLY A 7 -17.38 14.24 9.09
C GLY A 7 -16.46 14.12 7.89
N TYR A 8 -15.22 13.69 8.08
CA TYR A 8 -14.30 13.48 6.95
C TYR A 8 -14.73 12.25 6.14
N LEU A 9 -14.42 12.25 4.85
CA LEU A 9 -14.23 11.00 4.11
C LEU A 9 -12.89 10.40 4.55
N THR A 10 -12.88 9.20 5.10
CA THR A 10 -11.67 8.57 5.65
C THR A 10 -11.39 7.26 4.90
N LEU A 11 -10.23 7.18 4.25
CA LEU A 11 -9.84 6.05 3.40
C LEU A 11 -8.46 5.54 3.82
N GLY A 12 -8.31 4.21 3.94
CA GLY A 12 -7.05 3.55 4.27
C GLY A 12 -6.72 2.42 3.30
N MET A 13 -5.45 2.31 2.89
CA MET A 13 -4.98 1.27 1.97
C MET A 13 -3.49 0.92 2.18
N GLY A 14 -3.13 -0.30 1.77
CA GLY A 14 -1.78 -0.84 1.95
C GLY A 14 -1.47 -1.14 3.42
N LYS A 15 -0.20 -1.00 3.82
CA LYS A 15 0.32 -1.30 5.16
C LYS A 15 0.15 -0.11 6.13
N VAL A 16 -1.08 0.33 6.38
CA VAL A 16 -1.34 1.31 7.45
C VAL A 16 -1.23 0.64 8.82
N PHE A 17 -1.75 -0.58 8.90
CA PHE A 17 -1.53 -1.49 10.03
C PHE A 17 -0.75 -2.72 9.56
N HIS A 18 -0.18 -3.44 10.52
CA HIS A 18 0.22 -4.82 10.25
C HIS A 18 -1.01 -5.63 9.79
N GLU A 19 -0.84 -6.61 8.90
CA GLU A 19 -1.94 -7.23 8.13
C GLU A 19 -2.98 -7.88 9.05
N THR A 20 -2.52 -8.38 10.19
CA THR A 20 -3.34 -9.05 11.20
C THR A 20 -3.73 -8.15 12.37
N GLU A 21 -3.39 -6.86 12.32
CA GLU A 21 -3.58 -5.94 13.44
C GLU A 21 -4.62 -4.86 13.15
N PRO A 22 -5.42 -4.47 14.17
CA PRO A 22 -5.59 -5.18 15.44
C PRO A 22 -6.33 -6.53 15.24
N PRO A 23 -6.14 -7.55 16.09
CA PRO A 23 -6.54 -8.93 15.78
C PRO A 23 -8.06 -9.16 15.70
N ARG A 24 -8.86 -8.24 16.24
CA ARG A 24 -10.34 -8.30 16.25
C ARG A 24 -10.99 -7.37 15.25
N ASP A 25 -10.21 -6.44 14.69
CA ASP A 25 -10.65 -5.50 13.67
C ASP A 25 -9.47 -5.22 12.73
N PRO A 26 -9.04 -6.18 11.90
CA PRO A 26 -7.88 -5.98 11.03
C PRO A 26 -7.99 -4.67 10.25
N GLN A 27 -6.88 -3.93 10.19
CA GLN A 27 -6.80 -2.57 9.63
C GLN A 27 -7.71 -1.53 10.28
N ASP A 28 -8.26 -1.80 11.46
CA ASP A 28 -9.16 -0.90 12.19
C ASP A 28 -10.40 -0.50 11.35
N CYS A 29 -10.85 -1.44 10.51
CA CYS A 29 -11.84 -1.20 9.46
C CYS A 29 -13.23 -0.81 9.96
N ASN A 30 -13.61 -1.22 11.16
CA ASN A 30 -14.94 -0.91 11.68
C ASN A 30 -15.05 0.50 12.27
N VAL A 31 -13.92 1.16 12.55
CA VAL A 31 -13.93 2.42 13.31
C VAL A 31 -13.17 3.56 12.65
N SER A 32 -12.18 3.28 11.80
CA SER A 32 -11.31 4.32 11.23
C SER A 32 -11.68 4.75 9.82
N TRP A 33 -12.37 3.89 9.05
CA TRP A 33 -12.63 4.14 7.63
C TRP A 33 -14.11 4.38 7.33
N SER A 34 -14.36 5.15 6.29
CA SER A 34 -15.71 5.50 5.86
C SER A 34 -16.41 4.28 5.27
N PRO A 35 -17.72 4.09 5.49
CA PRO A 35 -18.47 2.99 4.88
C PRO A 35 -18.41 2.95 3.35
N GLU A 36 -18.18 4.10 2.72
CA GLU A 36 -18.01 4.26 1.28
C GLU A 36 -16.64 3.76 0.78
N ALA A 37 -15.68 3.50 1.67
CA ALA A 37 -14.33 3.09 1.30
C ALA A 37 -14.35 1.79 0.47
N TYR A 38 -13.74 1.86 -0.71
CA TYR A 38 -13.61 0.68 -1.57
C TYR A 38 -12.34 -0.06 -1.18
N HIS A 39 -12.50 -1.29 -0.70
CA HIS A 39 -11.39 -2.19 -0.40
C HIS A 39 -11.38 -3.30 -1.45
N PRO A 40 -10.39 -3.38 -2.36
CA PRO A 40 -10.29 -4.47 -3.31
C PRO A 40 -10.04 -5.81 -2.59
N ASP A 41 -10.50 -6.91 -3.19
CA ASP A 41 -10.30 -8.26 -2.65
C ASP A 41 -8.81 -8.65 -2.63
N GLY A 42 -8.29 -9.05 -1.47
CA GLY A 42 -6.93 -9.58 -1.28
C GLY A 42 -6.77 -10.28 0.08
N GLY A 43 -6.09 -11.45 0.13
CA GLY A 43 -5.94 -12.27 1.36
C GLY A 43 -4.81 -11.78 2.29
N LEU A 44 -4.79 -12.10 3.59
CA LEU A 44 -5.51 -13.12 4.38
C LEU A 44 -6.39 -12.48 5.49
N ALA A 45 -7.70 -12.34 5.20
CA ALA A 45 -8.83 -12.09 6.13
C ALA A 45 -8.77 -10.82 7.00
N ARG A 46 -9.76 -9.92 7.04
CA ARG A 46 -11.13 -9.91 6.49
C ARG A 46 -11.53 -8.51 5.98
N TRP A 47 -10.66 -7.48 6.09
CA TRP A 47 -10.86 -6.14 5.54
C TRP A 47 -9.51 -5.40 5.42
N GLY A 48 -9.02 -5.18 4.19
CA GLY A 48 -7.87 -4.33 3.83
C GLY A 48 -6.49 -4.82 4.33
N GLY A 49 -5.34 -4.32 3.85
CA GLY A 49 -5.06 -3.45 2.72
C GLY A 49 -4.42 -4.24 1.58
N LEU A 50 -4.32 -3.61 0.40
CA LEU A 50 -3.79 -4.18 -0.83
C LEU A 50 -2.55 -5.06 -0.61
N PHE A 51 -2.78 -6.36 -0.48
CA PHE A 51 -2.60 -7.38 -1.50
C PHE A 51 -1.21 -7.67 -2.06
N ASP A 52 -0.80 -8.93 -1.86
CA ASP A 52 0.07 -9.70 -2.73
C ASP A 52 -0.76 -10.17 -3.96
N PRO A 53 -0.47 -9.77 -5.21
CA PRO A 53 -1.28 -10.09 -6.39
C PRO A 53 -1.70 -11.57 -6.47
N PRO A 54 -2.93 -11.93 -6.91
CA PRO A 54 -3.29 -13.31 -7.12
C PRO A 54 -2.77 -13.64 -8.54
N GLY A 55 -1.47 -13.76 -8.71
CA GLY A 55 -0.88 -13.79 -10.03
C GLY A 55 0.61 -14.04 -9.98
N ASP A 56 1.28 -13.83 -11.12
CA ASP A 56 2.71 -14.09 -11.25
C ASP A 56 3.58 -13.15 -10.40
N GLY A 57 3.01 -12.16 -9.71
CA GLY A 57 3.73 -11.27 -8.79
C GLY A 57 4.41 -12.01 -7.64
N ALA A 58 3.77 -13.05 -7.09
CA ALA A 58 4.39 -13.95 -6.11
C ALA A 58 5.57 -14.76 -6.70
N LYS A 59 5.68 -14.84 -8.04
CA LYS A 59 6.78 -15.49 -8.77
C LYS A 59 7.92 -14.53 -9.15
N ILE A 60 7.74 -13.22 -8.97
CA ILE A 60 8.81 -12.23 -9.16
C ILE A 60 9.94 -12.47 -8.17
N GLY A 61 9.64 -13.11 -7.02
CA GLY A 61 10.62 -13.58 -6.05
C GLY A 61 10.93 -15.08 -6.15
N GLY A 62 12.19 -15.45 -5.94
CA GLY A 62 12.60 -16.83 -5.70
C GLY A 62 12.54 -17.17 -4.21
N ALA A 63 12.00 -18.34 -3.87
CA ALA A 63 12.02 -18.83 -2.49
C ALA A 63 13.45 -18.80 -1.91
N GLY A 64 13.61 -18.21 -0.73
CA GLY A 64 14.89 -18.17 -0.01
C GLY A 64 15.87 -17.05 -0.39
N LYS A 65 15.47 -16.04 -1.19
CA LYS A 65 16.31 -14.86 -1.47
C LYS A 65 15.83 -13.63 -0.70
N LEU A 66 16.66 -13.15 0.24
CA LEU A 66 16.41 -11.93 1.01
C LEU A 66 16.41 -10.66 0.12
N ALA A 67 17.23 -10.64 -0.94
CA ALA A 67 17.32 -9.57 -1.91
C ALA A 67 17.28 -10.12 -3.34
N HIS A 68 16.50 -9.51 -4.22
CA HIS A 68 16.40 -9.92 -5.62
C HIS A 68 16.05 -8.74 -6.53
N GLY A 69 16.85 -8.56 -7.59
CA GLY A 69 16.58 -7.62 -8.67
C GLY A 69 15.76 -8.27 -9.78
N PHE A 70 14.77 -7.54 -10.30
CA PHE A 70 13.95 -7.95 -11.44
C PHE A 70 13.80 -6.82 -12.48
N ALA A 71 13.04 -7.01 -13.55
CA ALA A 71 12.86 -6.02 -14.63
C ALA A 71 11.86 -4.91 -14.26
N ASP A 72 12.07 -3.67 -14.70
CA ASP A 72 11.22 -2.53 -14.32
C ASP A 72 9.73 -2.73 -14.68
N GLU A 73 9.44 -3.47 -15.75
CA GLU A 73 8.09 -3.77 -16.22
C GLU A 73 7.28 -4.64 -15.24
N ASP A 74 7.97 -5.33 -14.32
CA ASP A 74 7.37 -6.13 -13.27
C ASP A 74 7.07 -5.31 -12.00
N GLU A 75 7.59 -4.09 -11.84
CA GLU A 75 7.36 -3.25 -10.65
C GLU A 75 5.87 -3.00 -10.35
N PRO A 76 5.01 -2.69 -11.35
CA PRO A 76 3.58 -2.46 -11.10
C PRO A 76 2.85 -3.71 -10.57
N ARG A 77 3.45 -4.90 -10.73
CA ARG A 77 2.93 -6.16 -10.21
C ARG A 77 3.29 -6.39 -8.75
N LEU A 78 4.13 -5.56 -8.13
CA LEU A 78 4.35 -5.63 -6.69
C LEU A 78 3.16 -5.03 -5.92
N GLN A 79 3.01 -5.48 -4.69
CA GLN A 79 2.04 -4.96 -3.73
C GLN A 79 2.05 -3.42 -3.62
N ASP A 80 3.23 -2.80 -3.56
CA ASP A 80 3.34 -1.34 -3.49
C ASP A 80 2.98 -0.65 -4.82
N GLY A 81 3.27 -1.29 -5.95
CA GLY A 81 2.83 -0.83 -7.27
C GLY A 81 1.30 -0.84 -7.40
N GLN A 82 0.67 -1.92 -6.94
CA GLN A 82 -0.79 -2.03 -6.92
C GLN A 82 -1.44 -1.08 -5.91
N THR A 83 -0.86 -0.92 -4.71
CA THR A 83 -1.29 0.06 -3.71
C THR A 83 -1.24 1.48 -4.28
N THR A 84 -0.16 1.81 -4.99
CA THR A 84 -0.01 3.11 -5.65
C THR A 84 -1.07 3.31 -6.74
N ALA A 85 -1.28 2.32 -7.61
CA ALA A 85 -2.31 2.38 -8.64
C ALA A 85 -3.72 2.55 -8.05
N HIS A 86 -4.02 1.87 -6.95
CA HIS A 86 -5.28 2.02 -6.25
C HIS A 86 -5.45 3.39 -5.59
N ALA A 87 -4.40 3.96 -5.02
CA ALA A 87 -4.42 5.31 -4.47
C ALA A 87 -4.73 6.34 -5.56
N LEU A 88 -4.10 6.22 -6.73
CA LEU A 88 -4.37 7.10 -7.88
C LEU A 88 -5.83 7.01 -8.32
N ALA A 89 -6.35 5.79 -8.54
CA ALA A 89 -7.75 5.59 -8.92
C ALA A 89 -8.73 6.12 -7.85
N THR A 90 -8.36 6.02 -6.57
CA THR A 90 -9.16 6.56 -5.46
C THR A 90 -9.20 8.09 -5.51
N ILE A 91 -8.05 8.74 -5.74
CA ILE A 91 -7.98 10.20 -5.90
C ILE A 91 -8.82 10.66 -7.09
N GLU A 92 -8.75 9.97 -8.22
CA GLU A 92 -9.59 10.26 -9.39
C GLU A 92 -11.09 10.15 -9.07
N ARG A 93 -11.50 9.12 -8.33
CA ARG A 93 -12.88 8.94 -7.87
C ARG A 93 -13.34 10.03 -6.89
N MET A 94 -12.46 10.52 -6.03
CA MET A 94 -12.78 11.67 -5.17
C MET A 94 -13.00 12.92 -6.02
N ALA A 95 -12.10 13.18 -6.96
CA ALA A 95 -12.16 14.36 -7.83
C ALA A 95 -13.37 14.35 -8.77
N ASN A 96 -13.78 13.18 -9.27
CA ASN A 96 -14.91 13.07 -10.20
C ASN A 96 -16.28 12.92 -9.53
N GLY A 97 -16.33 12.93 -8.18
CA GLY A 97 -17.57 12.86 -7.41
C GLY A 97 -18.11 11.45 -7.17
N SER A 98 -17.38 10.40 -7.53
CA SER A 98 -17.78 9.02 -7.22
C SER A 98 -17.84 8.73 -5.72
N TYR A 99 -17.08 9.47 -4.89
CA TYR A 99 -17.17 9.43 -3.43
C TYR A 99 -18.11 10.49 -2.83
N GLY A 100 -18.82 11.25 -3.67
CA GLY A 100 -19.72 12.32 -3.25
C GLY A 100 -19.39 13.66 -3.92
N ALA A 101 -20.42 14.39 -4.32
CA ALA A 101 -20.28 15.72 -4.90
C ALA A 101 -19.69 16.73 -3.89
N ASP A 102 -19.96 16.55 -2.61
CA ASP A 102 -19.41 17.31 -1.49
C ASP A 102 -17.91 17.08 -1.30
N VAL A 103 -17.41 15.87 -1.55
CA VAL A 103 -15.96 15.57 -1.56
C VAL A 103 -15.31 16.22 -2.78
N ALA A 104 -15.89 16.04 -3.97
CA ALA A 104 -15.37 16.63 -5.21
C ALA A 104 -15.34 18.16 -5.18
N SER A 105 -16.33 18.79 -4.53
CA SER A 105 -16.38 20.24 -4.35
C SER A 105 -15.50 20.75 -3.20
N GLY A 106 -14.90 19.87 -2.40
CA GLY A 106 -14.13 20.22 -1.20
C GLY A 106 -14.96 20.66 0.01
N SER A 107 -16.28 20.53 -0.04
CA SER A 107 -17.19 20.84 1.08
C SER A 107 -17.04 19.82 2.22
N ARG A 108 -16.85 18.54 1.88
CA ARG A 108 -16.50 17.48 2.82
C ARG A 108 -14.98 17.24 2.74
N PRO A 109 -14.22 17.46 3.82
CA PRO A 109 -12.80 17.18 3.83
C PRO A 109 -12.54 15.67 3.78
N PHE A 110 -11.34 15.28 3.38
CA PHE A 110 -10.93 13.86 3.36
C PHE A 110 -9.64 13.62 4.14
N PHE A 111 -9.47 12.38 4.59
CA PHE A 111 -8.25 11.81 5.12
C PHE A 111 -7.94 10.54 4.33
N LEU A 112 -6.75 10.49 3.71
CA LEU A 112 -6.31 9.37 2.90
C LEU A 112 -4.97 8.84 3.44
N ALA A 113 -4.96 7.61 3.96
CA ALA A 113 -3.76 6.92 4.42
C ALA A 113 -3.33 5.87 3.39
N VAL A 114 -2.08 5.99 2.92
CA VAL A 114 -1.46 5.06 1.96
C VAL A 114 -0.18 4.51 2.57
N GLY A 115 -0.20 3.23 2.98
CA GLY A 115 0.96 2.55 3.55
C GLY A 115 1.68 1.70 2.50
N LEU A 116 2.92 2.04 2.16
CA LEU A 116 3.80 1.17 1.37
C LEU A 116 4.50 0.15 2.27
N HIS A 117 4.79 -1.03 1.74
CA HIS A 117 5.43 -2.14 2.46
C HIS A 117 6.95 -2.02 2.44
N LYS A 118 7.55 -1.58 1.33
CA LYS A 118 9.00 -1.35 1.31
C LYS A 118 9.39 -0.26 2.32
N PRO A 119 10.51 -0.43 3.04
CA PRO A 119 11.62 -1.36 2.78
C PRO A 119 11.55 -2.69 3.56
N HIS A 120 10.37 -3.15 3.99
CA HIS A 120 10.24 -4.44 4.65
C HIS A 120 10.78 -5.59 3.77
N ALA A 121 11.47 -6.53 4.39
CA ALA A 121 12.02 -7.70 3.72
C ALA A 121 10.89 -8.64 3.22
N PRO A 122 11.12 -9.40 2.13
CA PRO A 122 12.31 -9.44 1.31
C PRO A 122 12.45 -8.21 0.39
N TRP A 123 13.69 -7.84 0.06
CA TRP A 123 14.03 -6.73 -0.84
C TRP A 123 13.99 -7.18 -2.30
N TRP A 124 12.78 -7.49 -2.76
CA TRP A 124 12.49 -7.67 -4.17
C TRP A 124 12.13 -6.33 -4.77
N VAL A 125 12.98 -5.84 -5.66
CA VAL A 125 12.87 -4.51 -6.28
C VAL A 125 13.37 -4.57 -7.72
N PRO A 126 12.98 -3.62 -8.59
CA PRO A 126 13.61 -3.45 -9.89
C PRO A 126 15.13 -3.32 -9.79
N SER A 127 15.85 -3.94 -10.72
CA SER A 127 17.32 -4.02 -10.69
C SER A 127 17.96 -2.63 -10.69
N ARG A 128 17.32 -1.63 -11.30
CA ARG A 128 17.75 -0.23 -11.27
C ARG A 128 17.98 0.31 -9.86
N PHE A 129 17.33 -0.21 -8.81
CA PHE A 129 17.57 0.23 -7.44
C PHE A 129 18.89 -0.29 -6.87
N PHE A 130 19.36 -1.46 -7.30
CA PHE A 130 20.68 -1.96 -6.92
C PHE A 130 21.78 -1.21 -7.69
N ASP A 131 21.53 -0.84 -8.94
CA ASP A 131 22.50 -0.09 -9.76
C ASP A 131 22.82 1.30 -9.18
N LEU A 132 21.92 1.88 -8.38
CA LEU A 132 22.16 3.13 -7.65
C LEU A 132 23.21 3.00 -6.54
N TYR A 133 23.49 1.79 -6.06
CA TYR A 133 24.39 1.52 -4.94
C TYR A 133 25.38 0.40 -5.28
N PRO A 134 26.41 0.69 -6.11
CA PRO A 134 27.47 -0.27 -6.41
C PRO A 134 28.15 -0.75 -5.12
N LEU A 135 28.27 -2.06 -4.94
CA LEU A 135 28.76 -2.63 -3.68
C LEU A 135 30.19 -2.19 -3.33
N ASP A 136 31.03 -1.92 -4.32
CA ASP A 136 32.39 -1.40 -4.16
C ASP A 136 32.44 0.06 -3.68
N ALA A 137 31.35 0.81 -3.86
CA ALA A 137 31.17 2.17 -3.37
C ALA A 137 30.53 2.23 -1.97
N ILE A 138 30.05 1.10 -1.43
CA ILE A 138 29.43 1.04 -0.09
C ILE A 138 30.50 0.67 0.94
N ALA A 139 30.86 1.63 1.78
CA ALA A 139 31.70 1.34 2.94
C ALA A 139 30.96 0.40 3.92
N PRO A 140 31.63 -0.64 4.46
CA PRO A 140 31.02 -1.46 5.50
C PRO A 140 30.70 -0.60 6.72
N VAL A 141 29.63 -0.95 7.44
CA VAL A 141 29.30 -0.30 8.70
C VAL A 141 30.53 -0.41 9.63
N PRO A 142 31.05 0.71 10.16
CA PRO A 142 32.17 0.66 11.09
C PRO A 142 31.81 -0.28 12.25
N HIS A 143 32.70 -1.21 12.57
CA HIS A 143 32.55 -1.96 13.81
C HIS A 143 32.60 -0.98 14.99
N PRO A 144 31.68 -1.08 15.96
CA PRO A 144 31.71 -0.26 17.17
C PRO A 144 32.97 -0.48 17.99
#